data_AF-S8CXH4-F1
#
_entry.id   AF-S8CXH4-F1
#
_cell.length_a   1.000
_cell.length_b   1.000
_cell.length_c   1.000
_cell.angle_alpha   90.00
_cell.angle_beta   90.00
_cell.angle_gamma   90.00
#
_symmetry.space_group_name_H-M   'P 1'
#
loop_
_entity.id
_entity.type
_entity.pdbx_description
1 polymer ?
#
loop_
_entity_poly.entity_id
_entity_poly.type
_entity_poly.pdbx_seq_one_letter_code
_entity_poly.pdbx_strand_id
1 'polypeptide(L)'
;GGKWRCSDIEIQRLALRSMDAFIKCISSDNLRYPDIKGSVNGMIGVLQSILEMKNLSVLIFATDLALKISNILPSSVLQAHVVNLICPLAALLSSEQLKIATTCATSISVILSKMRPRQENQVWEILKETRAVFHVVCRITHFNVNSSPIECFVEMAHVLSEVLWRWPSCRFSVYNDSELLNTLDKIKLLPNDSVKVVVLQLYSSLALCCCGSEKLLENGEVVQMMVECMSSSTDSVRMEALKLAKIFALSQRGCRILMNTNRKPLVKAVIGAMENRTSPSEKLRKTVSTVTLDAYVLAARICSLDDYGMHFLKYGIVERAFDLFFHGCAEIHQGQGELSIDDLVIIVRKSYDSSALLCVRSYVWDILGALTACFSEIRGDESKLKTLIICS
;
A
#
# COMPACT_ATOMS: atom_id res chain seq x y z
N GLY A 1 -8.77 38.12 4.69
CA GLY A 1 -9.48 37.85 5.95
C GLY A 1 -8.47 37.70 7.06
N GLY A 2 -8.67 38.37 8.20
CA GLY A 2 -7.76 38.30 9.34
C GLY A 2 -7.67 36.90 9.93
N LYS A 3 -6.49 36.51 10.44
CA LYS A 3 -6.33 35.27 11.21
C LYS A 3 -7.14 35.38 12.50
N TRP A 4 -7.99 34.39 12.77
CA TRP A 4 -8.75 34.32 14.02
C TRP A 4 -7.79 34.09 15.19
N ARG A 5 -7.85 34.92 16.24
CA ARG A 5 -6.90 34.88 17.36
C ARG A 5 -7.58 35.02 18.73
N CYS A 6 -8.64 34.25 18.97
CA CYS A 6 -9.27 34.23 20.28
C CYS A 6 -8.60 33.16 21.16
N SER A 7 -8.02 33.57 22.30
CA SER A 7 -7.40 32.67 23.28
C SER A 7 -8.38 32.13 24.32
N ASP A 8 -9.61 32.65 24.36
CA ASP A 8 -10.64 32.19 25.30
C ASP A 8 -11.06 30.73 25.00
N ILE A 9 -10.95 29.88 26.03
CA ILE A 9 -11.16 28.44 25.94
C ILE A 9 -12.62 28.09 25.63
N GLU A 10 -13.58 28.82 26.21
CA GLU A 10 -15.01 28.54 25.99
C GLU A 10 -15.42 28.97 24.58
N ILE A 11 -14.89 30.10 24.10
CA ILE A 11 -15.12 30.55 22.72
C ILE A 11 -14.48 29.56 21.72
N GLN A 12 -13.26 29.08 21.99
CA GLN A 12 -12.62 28.03 21.19
C GLN A 12 -13.46 26.76 21.17
N ARG A 13 -13.94 26.31 22.34
CA ARG A 13 -14.77 25.11 22.45
C ARG A 13 -16.10 25.25 21.72
N LEU A 14 -16.76 26.40 21.83
CA LEU A 14 -18.00 26.70 21.11
C LEU A 14 -17.77 26.69 19.60
N ALA A 15 -16.70 27.34 19.12
CA ALA A 15 -16.32 27.34 17.71
C ALA A 15 -16.12 25.90 17.20
N LEU A 16 -15.36 25.07 17.91
CA LEU A 16 -15.14 23.66 17.54
C LEU A 16 -16.45 22.86 17.51
N ARG A 17 -17.37 23.07 18.47
CA ARG A 17 -18.69 22.43 18.48
C ARG A 17 -19.55 22.84 17.28
N SER A 18 -19.55 24.12 16.94
CA SER A 18 -20.27 24.64 15.76
C SER A 18 -19.72 24.05 14.46
N MET A 19 -18.39 23.92 14.35
CA MET A 19 -17.75 23.27 13.21
C MET A 19 -18.09 21.78 13.11
N ASP A 20 -18.00 21.04 14.22
CA ASP A 20 -18.35 19.61 14.26
C ASP A 20 -19.81 19.37 13.85
N ALA A 21 -20.72 20.23 14.28
CA ALA A 21 -22.12 20.21 13.84
C ALA A 21 -22.26 20.53 12.36
N PHE A 22 -21.58 21.55 11.86
CA PHE A 22 -21.62 21.95 10.46
C PHE A 22 -21.12 20.83 9.53
N ILE A 23 -19.98 20.20 9.86
CA ILE A 23 -19.37 19.14 9.06
C ILE A 23 -20.29 17.92 8.92
N LYS A 24 -21.07 17.58 9.96
CA LYS A 24 -22.04 16.48 9.89
C LYS A 24 -23.16 16.73 8.87
N CYS A 25 -23.42 17.99 8.53
CA CYS A 25 -24.43 18.38 7.54
C CYS A 25 -23.85 18.50 6.13
N ILE A 26 -22.54 18.36 5.95
CA ILE A 26 -21.90 18.48 4.64
C ILE A 26 -22.07 17.18 3.86
N SER A 27 -22.57 17.30 2.63
CA SER A 27 -22.53 16.26 1.60
C SER A 27 -21.69 16.73 0.41
N SER A 28 -21.25 15.78 -0.44
CA SER A 28 -20.54 16.09 -1.68
C SER A 28 -21.32 17.00 -2.62
N ASP A 29 -22.66 16.90 -2.59
CA ASP A 29 -23.55 17.69 -3.46
C ASP A 29 -23.65 19.14 -2.99
N ASN A 30 -23.67 19.34 -1.67
CA ASN A 30 -23.77 20.67 -1.08
C ASN A 30 -22.46 21.46 -1.18
N LEU A 31 -21.31 20.79 -1.32
CA LEU A 31 -20.00 21.46 -1.49
C LEU A 31 -19.82 22.17 -2.84
N ARG A 32 -20.78 22.02 -3.77
CA ARG A 32 -20.82 22.78 -5.02
C ARG A 32 -21.26 24.23 -4.82
N TYR A 33 -21.99 24.52 -3.75
CA TYR A 33 -22.48 25.86 -3.45
C TYR A 33 -21.36 26.77 -2.92
N PRO A 34 -21.14 27.96 -3.51
CA PRO A 34 -20.05 28.87 -3.12
C PRO A 34 -20.06 29.26 -1.64
N ASP A 35 -21.23 29.46 -1.03
CA ASP A 35 -21.35 29.88 0.36
C ASP A 35 -20.90 28.79 1.34
N ILE A 36 -21.21 27.53 1.01
CA ILE A 36 -20.78 26.37 1.79
C ILE A 36 -19.26 26.21 1.66
N LYS A 37 -18.70 26.39 0.47
CA LYS A 37 -17.25 26.40 0.26
C LYS A 37 -16.56 27.54 1.00
N GLY A 38 -17.15 28.74 0.99
CA GLY A 38 -16.67 29.89 1.76
C GLY A 38 -16.66 29.63 3.27
N SER A 39 -17.71 28.97 3.77
CA SER A 39 -17.84 28.55 5.16
C SER A 39 -16.77 27.53 5.56
N VAL A 40 -16.48 26.55 4.69
CA VAL A 40 -15.39 25.58 4.89
C VAL A 40 -14.02 26.28 4.95
N ASN A 41 -13.77 27.25 4.07
CA ASN A 41 -12.51 28.01 4.09
C ASN A 41 -12.32 28.76 5.43
N GLY A 42 -13.38 29.44 5.89
CA GLY A 42 -13.38 30.15 7.17
C GLY A 42 -13.16 29.21 8.35
N MET A 43 -13.88 28.10 8.37
CA MET A 43 -13.76 27.05 9.38
C MET A 43 -12.32 26.51 9.48
N ILE A 44 -11.71 26.17 8.35
CA ILE A 44 -10.34 25.65 8.34
C ILE A 44 -9.35 26.71 8.83
N GLY A 45 -9.54 27.97 8.48
CA GLY A 45 -8.70 29.07 8.99
C GLY A 45 -8.82 29.23 10.53
N VAL A 46 -10.02 29.09 11.09
CA VAL A 46 -10.21 29.12 12.55
C VAL A 46 -9.59 27.88 13.19
N LEU A 47 -9.82 26.68 12.64
CA LEU A 47 -9.25 25.44 13.15
C LEU A 47 -7.72 25.47 13.15
N GLN A 48 -7.10 25.91 12.05
CA GLN A 48 -5.65 26.12 11.97
C GLN A 48 -5.18 26.99 13.13
N SER A 49 -5.86 28.12 13.37
CA SER A 49 -5.47 29.06 14.42
C SER A 49 -5.61 28.44 15.83
N ILE A 50 -6.66 27.64 16.08
CA ILE A 50 -6.83 26.93 17.35
C ILE A 50 -5.72 25.90 17.57
N LEU A 51 -5.36 25.13 16.54
CA LEU A 51 -4.28 24.15 16.60
C LEU A 51 -2.92 24.83 16.84
N GLU A 52 -2.66 25.97 16.20
CA GLU A 52 -1.44 26.78 16.39
C GLU A 52 -1.29 27.31 17.83
N MET A 53 -2.41 27.56 18.53
CA MET A 53 -2.40 28.03 19.92
C MET A 53 -2.03 26.95 20.95
N LYS A 54 -2.14 25.66 20.58
CA LYS A 54 -1.75 24.52 21.42
C LYS A 54 -2.40 24.50 22.82
N ASN A 55 -3.60 25.06 22.96
CA ASN A 55 -4.36 25.05 24.21
C ASN A 55 -4.83 23.62 24.55
N LEU A 56 -4.19 22.99 25.53
CA LEU A 56 -4.41 21.59 25.89
C LEU A 56 -5.89 21.24 26.17
N SER A 57 -6.65 22.17 26.75
CA SER A 57 -8.07 21.97 27.10
C SER A 57 -9.00 21.78 25.90
N VAL A 58 -8.59 22.17 24.69
CA VAL A 58 -9.38 22.01 23.46
C VAL A 58 -8.63 21.25 22.37
N LEU A 59 -7.33 21.01 22.57
CA LEU A 59 -6.44 20.49 21.53
C LEU A 59 -6.85 19.10 21.04
N ILE A 60 -7.24 18.20 21.94
CA ILE A 60 -7.78 16.88 21.58
C ILE A 60 -9.00 17.03 20.66
N PHE A 61 -9.92 17.92 21.01
CA PHE A 61 -11.12 18.13 20.20
C PHE A 61 -10.80 18.77 18.85
N ALA A 62 -9.85 19.70 18.81
CA ALA A 62 -9.37 20.32 17.58
C ALA A 62 -8.69 19.30 16.64
N THR A 63 -7.84 18.41 17.17
CA THR A 63 -7.20 17.36 16.36
C THR A 63 -8.20 16.31 15.87
N ASP A 64 -9.15 15.91 16.72
CA ASP A 64 -10.23 14.99 16.35
C ASP A 64 -11.09 15.59 15.21
N LEU A 65 -11.35 16.91 15.28
CA LEU A 65 -12.07 17.64 14.23
C LEU A 65 -11.26 17.74 12.93
N ALA A 66 -9.95 18.00 13.01
CA ALA A 66 -9.06 18.03 11.85
C ALA A 66 -9.05 16.68 11.10
N LEU A 67 -9.05 15.57 11.84
CA LEU A 67 -9.17 14.24 11.27
C LEU A 67 -10.52 14.05 10.56
N LYS A 68 -11.63 14.42 11.21
CA LYS A 68 -12.98 14.35 10.61
C LYS A 68 -13.07 15.17 9.32
N ILE A 69 -12.56 16.40 9.31
CA ILE A 69 -12.52 17.25 8.12
C ILE A 69 -11.73 16.57 7.00
N SER A 70 -10.55 16.05 7.32
CA SER A 70 -9.67 15.38 6.34
C SER A 70 -10.34 14.16 5.72
N ASN A 71 -11.16 13.43 6.49
CA ASN A 71 -11.92 12.28 6.01
C ASN A 71 -13.13 12.68 5.14
N ILE A 72 -13.95 13.61 5.62
CA ILE A 72 -15.24 13.97 5.01
C ILE A 72 -15.07 14.83 3.76
N LEU A 73 -14.08 15.74 3.73
CA LEU A 73 -13.93 16.63 2.59
C LEU A 73 -13.41 15.87 1.35
N PRO A 74 -14.02 16.09 0.17
CA PRO A 74 -13.50 15.63 -1.11
C PRO A 74 -12.10 16.19 -1.37
N SER A 75 -11.26 15.42 -2.09
CA SER A 75 -9.90 15.83 -2.43
C SER A 75 -9.84 17.20 -3.11
N SER A 76 -10.82 17.53 -3.96
CA SER A 76 -10.89 18.82 -4.66
C SER A 76 -11.00 20.02 -3.72
N VAL A 77 -11.66 19.87 -2.57
CA VAL A 77 -11.82 20.92 -1.55
C VAL A 77 -10.61 20.91 -0.63
N LEU A 78 -10.22 19.74 -0.11
CA LEU A 78 -9.12 19.60 0.83
C LEU A 78 -7.77 20.09 0.25
N GLN A 79 -7.56 19.92 -1.07
CA GLN A 79 -6.37 20.37 -1.77
C GLN A 79 -6.08 21.86 -1.61
N ALA A 80 -7.10 22.72 -1.47
CA ALA A 80 -6.88 24.15 -1.24
C ALA A 80 -6.33 24.46 0.17
N HIS A 81 -6.35 23.49 1.08
CA HIS A 81 -6.10 23.67 2.50
C HIS A 81 -5.01 22.76 3.09
N VAL A 82 -4.35 21.96 2.24
CA VAL A 82 -3.31 21.01 2.66
C VAL A 82 -2.27 21.67 3.57
N VAL A 83 -1.71 22.80 3.16
CA VAL A 83 -0.68 23.52 3.93
C VAL A 83 -1.21 24.02 5.27
N ASN A 84 -2.43 24.59 5.28
CA ASN A 84 -3.08 25.15 6.47
C ASN A 84 -3.35 24.07 7.54
N LEU A 85 -3.57 22.83 7.12
CA LEU A 85 -3.81 21.71 8.03
C LEU A 85 -2.51 21.01 8.41
N ILE A 86 -1.62 20.73 7.44
CA ILE A 86 -0.38 20.00 7.73
C ILE A 86 0.54 20.79 8.67
N CYS A 87 0.67 22.10 8.51
CA CYS A 87 1.55 22.93 9.35
C CYS A 87 1.30 22.75 10.86
N PRO A 88 0.10 23.01 11.39
CA PRO A 88 -0.17 22.79 12.80
C PRO A 88 -0.14 21.30 13.19
N LEU A 89 -0.62 20.39 12.34
CA LEU A 89 -0.64 18.95 12.66
C LEU A 89 0.77 18.37 12.80
N ALA A 90 1.68 18.74 11.89
CA ALA A 90 3.06 18.28 11.90
C ALA A 90 3.81 18.82 13.13
N ALA A 91 3.55 20.05 13.54
CA ALA A 91 4.08 20.63 14.78
C ALA A 91 3.53 19.96 16.05
N LEU A 92 2.37 19.31 15.98
CA LEU A 92 1.73 18.61 17.10
C LEU A 92 2.14 17.13 17.21
N LEU A 93 2.90 16.59 16.25
CA LEU A 93 3.50 15.25 16.36
C LEU A 93 4.47 15.13 17.55
N SER A 94 5.05 16.25 17.98
CA SER A 94 5.92 16.31 19.15
C SER A 94 5.17 16.28 20.49
N SER A 95 3.83 16.27 20.49
CA SER A 95 3.01 16.27 21.71
C SER A 95 3.28 15.04 22.57
N GLU A 96 3.48 15.23 23.87
CA GLU A 96 3.61 14.15 24.86
C GLU A 96 2.33 13.33 25.02
N GLN A 97 1.17 13.96 24.80
CA GLN A 97 -0.11 13.25 24.84
C GLN A 97 -0.24 12.36 23.59
N LEU A 98 -0.25 11.04 23.82
CA LEU A 98 -0.28 10.03 22.77
C LEU A 98 -1.46 10.22 21.81
N LYS A 99 -2.66 10.41 22.36
CA LYS A 99 -3.89 10.60 21.57
C LYS A 99 -3.75 11.74 20.55
N ILE A 100 -3.16 12.86 20.95
CA ILE A 100 -2.94 14.02 20.07
C ILE A 100 -1.98 13.64 18.95
N ALA A 101 -0.82 13.09 19.29
CA ALA A 101 0.20 12.72 18.31
C ALA A 101 -0.33 11.67 17.31
N THR A 102 -1.02 10.63 17.78
CA THR A 102 -1.64 9.59 16.95
C THR A 102 -2.71 10.17 16.00
N THR A 103 -3.58 11.04 16.50
CA THR A 103 -4.62 11.69 15.68
C THR A 103 -4.02 12.61 14.63
N CYS A 104 -2.93 13.32 14.97
CA CYS A 104 -2.17 14.12 14.02
C CYS A 104 -1.52 13.26 12.92
N ALA A 105 -0.87 12.16 13.29
CA ALA A 105 -0.28 11.21 12.33
C ALA A 105 -1.32 10.70 11.34
N THR A 106 -2.46 10.22 11.86
CA THR A 106 -3.59 9.74 11.04
C THR A 106 -4.09 10.84 10.09
N SER A 107 -4.30 12.06 10.61
CA SER A 107 -4.77 13.20 9.82
C SER A 107 -3.80 13.55 8.70
N ILE A 108 -2.49 13.55 8.99
CA ILE A 108 -1.45 13.82 7.99
C ILE A 108 -1.50 12.75 6.89
N SER A 109 -1.53 11.46 7.23
CA SER A 109 -1.62 10.37 6.23
C SER A 109 -2.83 10.53 5.31
N VAL A 110 -4.00 10.85 5.88
CA VAL A 110 -5.22 11.11 5.09
C VAL A 110 -5.04 12.32 4.17
N ILE A 111 -4.48 13.42 4.65
CA ILE A 111 -4.24 14.62 3.82
C ILE A 111 -3.23 14.31 2.71
N LEU A 112 -2.14 13.59 3.01
CA LEU A 112 -1.13 13.20 2.03
C LEU A 112 -1.76 12.39 0.89
N SER A 113 -2.63 11.42 1.21
CA SER A 113 -3.33 10.61 0.20
C SER A 113 -4.17 11.42 -0.79
N LYS A 114 -4.62 12.62 -0.40
CA LYS A 114 -5.50 13.50 -1.21
C LYS A 114 -4.78 14.68 -1.84
N MET A 115 -3.50 14.88 -1.54
CA MET A 115 -2.69 16.02 -1.98
C MET A 115 -2.35 15.97 -3.49
N ARG A 116 -2.15 17.13 -4.13
CA ARG A 116 -1.62 17.21 -5.50
C ARG A 116 -0.08 17.20 -5.52
N PRO A 117 0.57 16.65 -6.57
CA PRO A 117 2.03 16.68 -6.71
C PRO A 117 2.65 18.08 -6.61
N ARG A 118 1.95 19.12 -7.09
CA ARG A 118 2.41 20.52 -7.02
C ARG A 118 2.63 21.06 -5.60
N GLN A 119 2.06 20.40 -4.60
CA GLN A 119 2.11 20.82 -3.19
C GLN A 119 3.22 20.11 -2.41
N GLU A 120 3.85 19.09 -3.00
CA GLU A 120 4.83 18.23 -2.32
C GLU A 120 6.02 19.01 -1.77
N ASN A 121 6.54 19.99 -2.51
CA ASN A 121 7.66 20.81 -2.05
C ASN A 121 7.29 21.64 -0.83
N GLN A 122 6.11 22.29 -0.84
CA GLN A 122 5.66 23.12 0.29
C GLN A 122 5.41 22.27 1.54
N VAL A 123 4.79 21.10 1.36
CA VAL A 123 4.55 20.16 2.45
C VAL A 123 5.87 19.62 3.00
N TRP A 124 6.84 19.33 2.14
CA TRP A 124 8.15 18.87 2.57
C TRP A 124 8.90 19.89 3.42
N GLU A 125 8.88 21.17 3.06
CA GLU A 125 9.48 22.23 3.87
C GLU A 125 8.87 22.28 5.28
N ILE A 126 7.53 22.18 5.37
CA ILE A 126 6.83 22.13 6.65
C ILE A 126 7.29 20.91 7.48
N LEU A 127 7.33 19.72 6.89
CA LEU A 127 7.73 18.50 7.62
C LEU A 127 9.18 18.58 8.13
N LYS A 128 10.07 19.27 7.40
CA LYS A 128 11.45 19.55 7.84
C LYS A 128 11.47 20.55 8.99
N GLU A 129 10.80 21.69 8.84
CA GLU A 129 10.74 22.76 9.85
C GLU A 129 10.18 22.24 11.17
N THR A 130 9.12 21.43 11.13
CA THR A 130 8.52 20.83 12.33
C THR A 130 9.22 19.57 12.80
N ARG A 131 10.30 19.14 12.14
CA ARG A 131 11.03 17.88 12.43
C ARG A 131 10.10 16.67 12.52
N ALA A 132 9.07 16.62 11.68
CA ALA A 132 8.00 15.62 11.75
C ALA A 132 8.54 14.17 11.69
N VAL A 133 9.45 13.89 10.75
CA VAL A 133 10.06 12.57 10.58
C VAL A 133 10.79 12.13 11.85
N PHE A 134 11.55 13.02 12.48
CA PHE A 134 12.26 12.73 13.72
C PHE A 134 11.29 12.36 14.84
N HIS A 135 10.22 13.13 15.04
CA HIS A 135 9.23 12.85 16.08
C HIS A 135 8.49 11.52 15.84
N VAL A 136 8.16 11.21 14.59
CA VAL A 136 7.53 9.93 14.22
C VAL A 136 8.48 8.76 14.47
N VAL A 137 9.74 8.87 14.05
CA VAL A 137 10.75 7.82 14.29
C VAL A 137 10.93 7.60 15.79
N CYS A 138 11.14 8.65 16.58
CA CYS A 138 11.27 8.51 18.04
C CYS A 138 10.05 7.82 18.68
N ARG A 139 8.83 8.13 18.22
CA ARG A 139 7.60 7.47 18.72
C ARG A 139 7.57 5.99 18.38
N ILE A 140 8.05 5.60 17.20
CA ILE A 140 8.16 4.20 16.82
C ILE A 140 9.24 3.51 17.64
N THR A 141 10.43 4.10 17.80
CA THR A 141 11.54 3.44 18.50
C THR A 141 11.25 3.22 19.98
N HIS A 142 10.56 4.17 20.62
CA HIS A 142 10.15 4.11 22.03
C HIS A 142 8.83 3.37 22.26
N PHE A 143 8.23 2.79 21.22
CA PHE A 143 7.01 2.01 21.36
C PHE A 143 7.25 0.77 22.22
N ASN A 144 6.36 0.55 23.20
CA ASN A 144 6.38 -0.62 24.06
C ASN A 144 5.01 -1.29 24.05
N VAL A 145 4.99 -2.54 23.59
CA VAL A 145 3.78 -3.38 23.45
C VAL A 145 2.98 -3.48 24.74
N ASN A 146 3.63 -3.42 25.90
CA ASN A 146 2.98 -3.60 27.20
C ASN A 146 2.40 -2.31 27.79
N SER A 147 2.83 -1.14 27.31
CA SER A 147 2.46 0.16 27.90
C SER A 147 1.80 1.13 26.93
N SER A 148 1.88 0.87 25.63
CA SER A 148 1.37 1.76 24.59
C SER A 148 0.30 1.06 23.74
N PRO A 149 -0.83 1.72 23.44
CA PRO A 149 -1.82 1.24 22.47
C PRO A 149 -1.18 0.92 21.12
N ILE A 150 -1.53 -0.23 20.55
CA ILE A 150 -0.97 -0.71 19.27
C ILE A 150 -1.29 0.24 18.12
N GLU A 151 -2.43 0.93 18.20
CA GLU A 151 -2.89 1.92 17.24
C GLU A 151 -1.86 3.06 17.10
N CYS A 152 -1.18 3.43 18.18
CA CYS A 152 -0.14 4.45 18.09
C CYS A 152 1.02 4.00 17.20
N PHE A 153 1.47 2.75 17.34
CA PHE A 153 2.50 2.22 16.45
C PHE A 153 2.00 2.18 15.01
N VAL A 154 0.78 1.66 14.79
CA VAL A 154 0.19 1.53 13.46
C VAL A 154 0.14 2.86 12.73
N GLU A 155 -0.43 3.90 13.36
CA GLU A 155 -0.57 5.22 12.73
C GLU A 155 0.78 5.92 12.51
N MET A 156 1.74 5.76 13.44
CA MET A 156 3.07 6.33 13.30
C MET A 156 3.87 5.65 12.19
N ALA A 157 3.84 4.32 12.13
CA ALA A 157 4.50 3.56 11.06
C ALA A 157 3.87 3.86 9.70
N HIS A 158 2.54 4.02 9.64
CA HIS A 158 1.83 4.35 8.41
C HIS A 158 2.15 5.77 7.91
N VAL A 159 2.17 6.80 8.78
CA VAL A 159 2.56 8.14 8.33
C VAL A 159 4.04 8.18 7.92
N LEU A 160 4.90 7.41 8.58
CA LEU A 160 6.31 7.30 8.20
C LEU A 160 6.48 6.66 6.82
N SER A 161 5.76 5.58 6.54
CA SER A 161 5.82 4.91 5.24
C SER A 161 5.36 5.85 4.11
N GLU A 162 4.24 6.56 4.28
CA GLU A 162 3.77 7.55 3.30
C GLU A 162 4.78 8.68 3.04
N VAL A 163 5.42 9.19 4.10
CA VAL A 163 6.44 10.24 3.98
C VAL A 163 7.68 9.70 3.25
N LEU A 164 8.18 8.53 3.64
CA LEU A 164 9.32 7.91 2.98
C LEU A 164 9.05 7.56 1.51
N TRP A 165 7.83 7.12 1.22
CA TRP A 165 7.41 6.81 -0.15
C TRP A 165 7.52 8.03 -1.06
N ARG A 166 7.06 9.19 -0.58
CA ARG A 166 7.01 10.44 -1.37
C ARG A 166 8.33 11.18 -1.44
N TRP A 167 9.11 11.22 -0.35
CA TRP A 167 10.30 12.08 -0.27
C TRP A 167 11.58 11.27 -0.09
N PRO A 168 12.32 10.99 -1.19
CA PRO A 168 13.55 10.19 -1.15
C PRO A 168 14.62 10.72 -0.18
N SER A 169 14.68 12.04 0.02
CA SER A 169 15.70 12.71 0.84
C SER A 169 15.73 12.26 2.31
N CYS A 170 14.61 11.77 2.85
CA CYS A 170 14.56 11.31 4.24
C CYS A 170 14.81 9.81 4.41
N ARG A 171 14.86 9.04 3.32
CA ARG A 171 15.03 7.58 3.40
C ARG A 171 16.34 7.18 4.05
N PHE A 172 17.44 7.83 3.67
CA PHE A 172 18.77 7.49 4.19
C PHE A 172 18.89 7.72 5.71
N SER A 173 18.36 8.82 6.23
CA SER A 173 18.41 9.11 7.67
C SER A 173 17.59 8.13 8.50
N VAL A 174 16.43 7.71 7.99
CA VAL A 174 15.54 6.78 8.70
C VAL A 174 16.05 5.35 8.59
N TYR A 175 16.55 4.95 7.43
CA TYR A 175 17.11 3.63 7.22
C TYR A 175 18.37 3.36 8.07
N ASN A 176 19.23 4.36 8.27
CA ASN A 176 20.45 4.21 9.10
C ASN A 176 20.17 4.25 10.61
N ASP A 177 18.92 4.41 11.03
CA ASP A 177 18.54 4.38 12.44
C ASP A 177 18.47 2.92 12.91
N SER A 178 19.54 2.47 13.58
CA SER A 178 19.63 1.10 14.09
C SER A 178 18.62 0.80 15.19
N GLU A 179 18.20 1.81 15.96
CA GLU A 179 17.18 1.65 17.00
C GLU A 179 15.82 1.37 16.37
N LEU A 180 15.48 2.09 15.30
CA LEU A 180 14.28 1.83 14.51
C LEU A 180 14.26 0.39 13.96
N LEU A 181 15.34 -0.04 13.30
CA LEU A 181 15.40 -1.40 12.74
C LEU A 181 15.26 -2.48 13.83
N ASN A 182 15.97 -2.31 14.96
CA ASN A 182 15.86 -3.22 16.10
C ASN A 182 14.44 -3.28 16.68
N THR A 183 13.72 -2.15 16.69
CA THR A 183 12.34 -2.11 17.16
C THR A 183 11.40 -2.79 16.16
N LEU A 184 11.60 -2.60 14.85
CA LEU A 184 10.85 -3.33 13.83
C LEU A 184 11.07 -4.84 13.91
N ASP A 185 12.30 -5.29 14.21
CA ASP A 185 12.62 -6.71 14.39
C ASP A 185 11.90 -7.37 15.56
N LYS A 186 11.58 -6.60 16.61
CA LYS A 186 10.75 -7.08 17.72
C LYS A 186 9.26 -7.09 17.34
N ILE A 187 8.80 -6.03 16.67
CA ILE A 187 7.38 -5.81 16.38
C ILE A 187 6.88 -6.72 15.25
N LYS A 188 7.74 -7.09 14.28
CA LYS A 188 7.38 -8.00 13.18
C LYS A 188 6.89 -9.37 13.65
N LEU A 189 7.24 -9.77 14.87
CA LEU A 189 6.84 -11.03 15.49
C LEU A 189 5.40 -11.00 16.04
N LEU A 190 4.77 -9.82 16.12
CA LEU A 190 3.39 -9.72 16.59
C LEU A 190 2.42 -10.33 15.56
N PRO A 191 1.41 -11.11 16.00
CA PRO A 191 0.49 -11.78 15.08
C PRO A 191 -0.50 -10.83 14.40
N ASN A 192 -0.61 -9.57 14.85
CA ASN A 192 -1.60 -8.60 14.39
C ASN A 192 -1.43 -8.22 12.90
N ASP A 193 -2.48 -8.42 12.10
CA ASP A 193 -2.45 -8.13 10.67
C ASP A 193 -2.25 -6.64 10.35
N SER A 194 -2.84 -5.74 11.13
CA SER A 194 -2.62 -4.28 10.98
C SER A 194 -1.16 -3.90 11.17
N VAL A 195 -0.48 -4.53 12.13
CA VAL A 195 0.96 -4.35 12.38
C VAL A 195 1.77 -4.87 11.19
N LYS A 196 1.46 -6.08 10.70
CA LYS A 196 2.14 -6.64 9.52
C LYS A 196 2.01 -5.74 8.31
N VAL A 197 0.81 -5.21 8.04
CA VAL A 197 0.56 -4.27 6.94
C VAL A 197 1.49 -3.06 7.02
N VAL A 198 1.51 -2.35 8.14
CA VAL A 198 2.32 -1.12 8.26
C VAL A 198 3.83 -1.40 8.29
N VAL A 199 4.26 -2.54 8.86
CA VAL A 199 5.66 -2.96 8.84
C VAL A 199 6.11 -3.26 7.41
N LEU A 200 5.29 -3.98 6.62
CA LEU A 200 5.56 -4.24 5.20
C LEU A 200 5.56 -2.96 4.36
N GLN A 201 4.67 -2.00 4.64
CA GLN A 201 4.67 -0.67 4.00
C GLN A 201 5.95 0.11 4.32
N LEU A 202 6.40 0.06 5.57
CA LEU A 202 7.61 0.74 6.00
C LEU A 202 8.85 0.12 5.34
N TYR A 203 8.98 -1.21 5.35
CA TYR A 203 10.06 -1.90 4.61
C TYR A 203 10.01 -1.61 3.12
N SER A 204 8.82 -1.56 2.51
CA SER A 204 8.65 -1.19 1.10
C SER A 204 9.20 0.20 0.83
N SER A 205 8.88 1.16 1.69
CA SER A 205 9.29 2.56 1.54
C SER A 205 10.80 2.74 1.77
N LEU A 206 11.39 1.98 2.69
CA LEU A 206 12.84 1.95 2.92
C LEU A 206 13.59 1.27 1.76
N ALA A 207 13.03 0.20 1.19
CA ALA A 207 13.59 -0.53 0.05
C ALA A 207 13.55 0.26 -1.27
N LEU A 208 12.88 1.41 -1.34
CA LEU A 208 12.91 2.30 -2.51
C LEU A 208 14.29 2.94 -2.76
N CYS A 209 15.25 2.85 -1.85
CA CYS A 209 16.65 3.19 -2.12
C CYS A 209 17.50 1.92 -2.21
N CYS A 210 18.47 1.87 -3.14
CA CYS A 210 19.27 0.68 -3.38
C CYS A 210 19.98 0.18 -2.11
N CYS A 211 20.55 1.09 -1.30
CA CYS A 211 21.22 0.73 -0.05
C CYS A 211 20.25 0.10 0.97
N GLY A 212 19.04 0.67 1.10
CA GLY A 212 18.00 0.14 1.99
C GLY A 212 17.51 -1.23 1.52
N SER A 213 17.29 -1.40 0.22
CA SER A 213 16.92 -2.69 -0.37
C SER A 213 17.98 -3.76 -0.11
N GLU A 214 19.26 -3.48 -0.36
CA GLU A 214 20.33 -4.47 -0.18
C GLU A 214 20.42 -4.91 1.28
N LYS A 215 20.35 -3.97 2.22
CA LYS A 215 20.42 -4.30 3.64
C LYS A 215 19.26 -5.14 4.15
N LEU A 216 18.04 -4.81 3.74
CA LEU A 216 16.86 -5.58 4.12
C LEU A 216 16.92 -7.01 3.57
N LEU A 217 17.68 -7.24 2.50
CA LEU A 217 17.91 -8.55 1.91
C LEU A 217 19.06 -9.34 2.57
N GLU A 218 20.03 -8.69 3.24
CA GLU A 218 21.27 -9.33 3.76
C GLU A 218 21.00 -10.51 4.71
N ASN A 219 20.10 -10.34 5.68
CA ASN A 219 19.86 -11.35 6.73
C ASN A 219 18.73 -12.32 6.40
N GLY A 220 17.99 -12.08 5.30
CA GLY A 220 16.86 -12.92 4.88
C GLY A 220 15.63 -12.92 5.78
N GLU A 221 15.69 -12.39 7.01
CA GLU A 221 14.56 -12.37 7.94
C GLU A 221 13.34 -11.59 7.39
N VAL A 222 13.59 -10.44 6.77
CA VAL A 222 12.54 -9.63 6.13
C VAL A 222 11.94 -10.38 4.94
N VAL A 223 12.76 -11.10 4.18
CA VAL A 223 12.31 -11.94 3.06
C VAL A 223 11.43 -13.09 3.58
N GLN A 224 11.79 -13.71 4.70
CA GLN A 224 10.98 -14.76 5.31
C GLN A 224 9.62 -14.23 5.76
N MET A 225 9.60 -13.13 6.52
CA MET A 225 8.36 -12.47 6.94
C MET A 225 7.47 -12.12 5.75
N MET A 226 8.06 -11.55 4.70
CA MET A 226 7.37 -11.18 3.48
C MET A 226 6.72 -12.41 2.82
N VAL A 227 7.47 -13.50 2.61
CA VAL A 227 6.94 -14.71 1.97
C VAL A 227 5.84 -15.38 2.81
N GLU A 228 5.97 -15.39 4.14
CA GLU A 228 4.92 -15.86 5.05
C GLU A 228 3.65 -15.00 4.91
N CYS A 229 3.80 -13.67 4.84
CA CYS A 229 2.68 -12.74 4.66
C CYS A 229 2.00 -12.85 3.29
N MET A 230 2.72 -13.22 2.23
CA MET A 230 2.13 -13.48 0.90
C MET A 230 1.11 -14.64 0.92
N SER A 231 1.26 -15.55 1.87
CA SER A 231 0.38 -16.71 2.07
C SER A 231 -0.69 -16.47 3.17
N SER A 232 -0.81 -15.24 3.67
CA SER A 232 -1.81 -14.88 4.70
C SER A 232 -3.24 -15.12 4.22
N SER A 233 -4.17 -15.30 5.16
CA SER A 233 -5.62 -15.30 4.86
C SER A 233 -6.17 -13.90 4.57
N THR A 234 -5.42 -12.86 4.91
CA THR A 234 -5.89 -11.46 4.87
C THR A 234 -5.31 -10.74 3.66
N ASP A 235 -6.17 -10.28 2.74
CA ASP A 235 -5.74 -9.70 1.47
C ASP A 235 -4.90 -8.43 1.63
N SER A 236 -5.15 -7.60 2.64
CA SER A 236 -4.32 -6.42 2.91
C SER A 236 -2.87 -6.78 3.21
N VAL A 237 -2.65 -7.82 4.02
CA VAL A 237 -1.31 -8.34 4.35
C VAL A 237 -0.64 -8.91 3.09
N ARG A 238 -1.37 -9.69 2.29
CA ARG A 238 -0.85 -10.27 1.04
C ARG A 238 -0.45 -9.19 0.03
N MET A 239 -1.28 -8.16 -0.13
CA MET A 239 -1.01 -7.04 -1.04
C MET A 239 0.27 -6.31 -0.67
N GLU A 240 0.46 -5.95 0.60
CA GLU A 240 1.69 -5.26 1.01
C GLU A 240 2.93 -6.15 0.93
N ALA A 241 2.80 -7.46 1.19
CA ALA A 241 3.89 -8.40 1.03
C ALA A 241 4.33 -8.56 -0.44
N LEU A 242 3.36 -8.64 -1.37
CA LEU A 242 3.63 -8.66 -2.80
C LEU A 242 4.26 -7.35 -3.29
N LYS A 243 3.79 -6.20 -2.79
CA LYS A 243 4.41 -4.90 -3.09
C LYS A 243 5.88 -4.88 -2.66
N LEU A 244 6.20 -5.33 -1.46
CA LEU A 244 7.59 -5.43 -1.00
C LEU A 244 8.43 -6.35 -1.90
N ALA A 245 7.89 -7.52 -2.26
CA ALA A 245 8.58 -8.47 -3.14
C ALA A 245 8.87 -7.86 -4.52
N LYS A 246 7.91 -7.13 -5.10
CA LYS A 246 8.10 -6.40 -6.36
C LYS A 246 9.17 -5.33 -6.24
N ILE A 247 9.25 -4.62 -5.10
CA ILE A 247 10.27 -3.60 -4.86
C ILE A 247 11.67 -4.24 -4.82
N PHE A 248 11.85 -5.35 -4.11
CA PHE A 248 13.12 -6.08 -4.11
C PHE A 248 13.50 -6.61 -5.49
N ALA A 249 12.51 -7.05 -6.28
CA ALA A 249 12.71 -7.49 -7.65
C ALA A 249 13.00 -6.33 -8.63
N LEU A 250 12.97 -5.05 -8.21
CA LEU A 250 13.19 -3.91 -9.12
C LEU A 250 14.57 -3.96 -9.79
N SER A 251 15.60 -4.43 -9.09
CA SER A 251 16.94 -4.60 -9.64
C SER A 251 17.25 -6.07 -9.88
N GLN A 252 18.05 -6.37 -10.90
CA GLN A 252 18.53 -7.73 -11.16
C GLN A 252 19.28 -8.32 -9.95
N ARG A 253 20.10 -7.50 -9.29
CA ARG A 253 20.81 -7.91 -8.06
C ARG A 253 19.85 -8.25 -6.92
N GLY A 254 18.87 -7.38 -6.65
CA GLY A 254 17.86 -7.61 -5.62
C GLY A 254 17.04 -8.88 -5.89
N CYS A 255 16.63 -9.08 -7.15
CA CYS A 255 15.93 -10.29 -7.57
C CYS A 255 16.76 -11.57 -7.37
N ARG A 256 18.06 -11.54 -7.71
CA ARG A 256 18.98 -12.67 -7.48
C ARG A 256 19.11 -13.00 -6.00
N ILE A 257 19.30 -11.99 -5.14
CA ILE A 257 19.39 -12.22 -3.69
C ILE A 257 18.08 -12.79 -3.18
N LEU A 258 16.94 -12.19 -3.55
CA LEU A 258 15.61 -12.67 -3.20
C LEU A 258 15.40 -14.15 -3.58
N MET A 259 15.76 -14.53 -4.80
CA MET A 259 15.65 -15.91 -5.30
C MET A 259 16.68 -16.87 -4.70
N ASN A 260 17.79 -16.39 -4.17
CA ASN A 260 18.79 -17.22 -3.51
C ASN A 260 18.44 -17.45 -2.02
N THR A 261 17.83 -16.48 -1.36
CA THR A 261 17.45 -16.58 0.06
C THR A 261 16.29 -17.55 0.28
N ASN A 262 15.14 -17.34 -0.38
CA ASN A 262 13.90 -18.08 -0.10
C ASN A 262 13.21 -18.62 -1.37
N ARG A 263 13.99 -19.23 -2.27
CA ARG A 263 13.53 -19.70 -3.58
C ARG A 263 12.21 -20.47 -3.57
N LYS A 264 12.17 -21.63 -2.92
CA LYS A 264 11.01 -22.55 -2.96
C LYS A 264 9.79 -21.92 -2.27
N PRO A 265 9.90 -21.35 -1.06
CA PRO A 265 8.77 -20.67 -0.42
C PRO A 265 8.22 -19.51 -1.25
N LEU A 266 9.10 -18.68 -1.83
CA LEU A 266 8.70 -17.54 -2.64
C LEU A 266 7.92 -17.97 -3.88
N VAL A 267 8.45 -18.90 -4.68
CA VAL A 267 7.75 -19.36 -5.90
C VAL A 267 6.40 -19.96 -5.55
N LYS A 268 6.30 -20.78 -4.50
CA LYS A 268 5.01 -21.31 -4.03
C LYS A 268 4.04 -20.21 -3.62
N ALA A 269 4.50 -19.19 -2.88
CA ALA A 269 3.67 -18.08 -2.45
C ALA A 269 3.17 -17.24 -3.63
N VAL A 270 4.02 -17.01 -4.64
CA VAL A 270 3.63 -16.30 -5.88
C VAL A 270 2.59 -17.10 -6.65
N ILE A 271 2.82 -18.40 -6.89
CA ILE A 271 1.85 -19.27 -7.56
C ILE A 271 0.52 -19.33 -6.78
N GLY A 272 0.57 -19.45 -5.45
CA GLY A 272 -0.62 -19.43 -4.61
C GLY A 272 -1.37 -18.10 -4.65
N ALA A 273 -0.67 -16.98 -4.87
CA ALA A 273 -1.30 -15.68 -5.04
C ALA A 273 -1.96 -15.47 -6.41
N MET A 274 -1.58 -16.27 -7.42
CA MET A 274 -2.26 -16.31 -8.73
C MET A 274 -3.63 -16.98 -8.66
N GLU A 275 -3.92 -17.75 -7.61
CA GLU A 275 -5.25 -18.31 -7.39
C GLU A 275 -6.25 -17.18 -7.13
N ASN A 276 -7.24 -17.03 -8.01
CA ASN A 276 -8.37 -16.14 -7.79
C ASN A 276 -9.23 -16.70 -6.64
N ARG A 277 -8.93 -16.28 -5.42
CA ARG A 277 -9.79 -16.49 -4.24
C ARG A 277 -10.97 -15.51 -4.27
N THR A 278 -11.73 -15.46 -5.36
CA THR A 278 -12.91 -14.60 -5.40
C THR A 278 -13.96 -15.15 -4.45
N SER A 279 -14.41 -14.32 -3.52
CA SER A 279 -15.57 -14.65 -2.68
C SER A 279 -16.81 -14.86 -3.58
N PRO A 280 -17.76 -15.73 -3.19
CA PRO A 280 -18.95 -16.01 -3.99
C PRO A 280 -19.80 -14.77 -4.33
N SER A 281 -19.68 -13.69 -3.55
CA SER A 281 -20.41 -12.42 -3.74
C SER A 281 -19.77 -11.49 -4.78
N GLU A 282 -18.47 -11.63 -5.09
CA GLU A 282 -17.79 -10.86 -6.14
C GLU A 282 -17.98 -11.44 -7.55
N LYS A 283 -18.68 -12.57 -7.69
CA LYS A 283 -19.06 -13.18 -8.98
C LYS A 283 -19.77 -12.21 -9.94
N LEU A 284 -20.26 -11.06 -9.46
CA LEU A 284 -20.91 -10.03 -10.27
C LEU A 284 -19.94 -9.11 -11.03
N ARG A 285 -18.64 -9.08 -10.68
CA ARG A 285 -17.63 -8.29 -11.41
C ARG A 285 -16.45 -9.18 -11.80
N LYS A 286 -16.41 -9.61 -13.06
CA LYS A 286 -15.27 -10.29 -13.69
C LYS A 286 -14.02 -9.39 -13.69
N THR A 287 -13.38 -9.16 -12.55
CA THR A 287 -12.18 -8.32 -12.45
C THR A 287 -11.13 -9.10 -11.70
N VAL A 288 -9.93 -9.18 -12.24
CA VAL A 288 -8.80 -9.85 -11.57
C VAL A 288 -8.47 -9.09 -10.28
N SER A 289 -8.25 -9.83 -9.18
CA SER A 289 -7.86 -9.22 -7.91
C SER A 289 -6.51 -8.52 -8.02
N THR A 290 -6.29 -7.45 -7.25
CA THR A 290 -5.00 -6.74 -7.20
C THR A 290 -3.85 -7.66 -6.79
N VAL A 291 -4.11 -8.62 -5.89
CA VAL A 291 -3.18 -9.65 -5.44
C VAL A 291 -2.74 -10.54 -6.60
N THR A 292 -3.70 -11.01 -7.40
CA THR A 292 -3.43 -11.85 -8.56
C THR A 292 -2.61 -11.10 -9.61
N LEU A 293 -2.99 -9.84 -9.92
CA LEU A 293 -2.22 -8.99 -10.83
C LEU A 293 -0.77 -8.82 -10.36
N ASP A 294 -0.57 -8.48 -9.09
CA ASP A 294 0.76 -8.28 -8.51
C ASP A 294 1.61 -9.57 -8.52
N ALA A 295 0.99 -10.73 -8.36
CA ALA A 295 1.66 -12.03 -8.47
C ALA A 295 2.15 -12.30 -9.89
N TYR A 296 1.34 -12.02 -10.92
CA TYR A 296 1.76 -12.15 -12.32
C TYR A 296 2.89 -11.17 -12.68
N VAL A 297 2.80 -9.92 -12.23
CA VAL A 297 3.87 -8.92 -12.43
C VAL A 297 5.19 -9.40 -11.82
N LEU A 298 5.14 -9.91 -10.59
CA LEU A 298 6.31 -10.42 -9.89
C LEU A 298 6.89 -11.66 -10.58
N ALA A 299 6.05 -12.60 -10.99
CA ALA A 299 6.47 -13.80 -11.70
C ALA A 299 7.13 -13.48 -13.04
N ALA A 300 6.54 -12.60 -13.85
CA ALA A 300 7.12 -12.16 -15.12
C ALA A 300 8.53 -11.59 -14.92
N ARG A 301 8.70 -10.75 -13.90
CA ARG A 301 9.99 -10.14 -13.58
C ARG A 301 11.03 -11.16 -13.16
N ILE A 302 10.67 -12.12 -12.32
CA ILE A 302 11.59 -13.18 -11.88
C ILE A 302 11.92 -14.12 -13.04
N CYS A 303 10.93 -14.53 -13.85
CA CYS A 303 11.13 -15.46 -14.96
C CYS A 303 12.04 -14.87 -16.04
N SER A 304 11.99 -13.54 -16.26
CA SER A 304 12.86 -12.86 -17.21
C SER A 304 14.36 -12.88 -16.84
N LEU A 305 14.71 -13.37 -15.65
CA LEU A 305 16.07 -13.37 -15.13
C LEU A 305 16.61 -14.78 -14.97
N ASP A 306 17.78 -15.02 -15.60
CA ASP A 306 18.52 -16.28 -15.52
C ASP A 306 17.59 -17.50 -15.80
N ASP A 307 17.88 -18.67 -15.22
CA ASP A 307 17.04 -19.87 -15.39
C ASP A 307 15.92 -19.99 -14.33
N TYR A 308 15.55 -18.88 -13.68
CA TYR A 308 14.57 -18.93 -12.59
C TYR A 308 13.16 -19.31 -13.06
N GLY A 309 12.85 -19.14 -14.36
CA GLY A 309 11.61 -19.60 -14.98
C GLY A 309 11.34 -21.10 -14.76
N MET A 310 12.39 -21.93 -14.78
CA MET A 310 12.24 -23.38 -14.57
C MET A 310 11.69 -23.74 -13.18
N HIS A 311 11.92 -22.88 -12.18
CA HIS A 311 11.31 -23.08 -10.87
C HIS A 311 9.82 -22.82 -10.90
N PHE A 312 9.35 -21.77 -11.57
CA PHE A 312 7.93 -21.48 -11.72
C PHE A 312 7.22 -22.55 -12.53
N LEU A 313 7.86 -23.05 -13.59
CA LEU A 313 7.35 -24.18 -14.38
C LEU A 313 7.11 -25.42 -13.51
N LYS A 314 8.08 -25.79 -12.66
CA LYS A 314 7.95 -26.92 -11.73
C LYS A 314 6.79 -26.79 -10.73
N TYR A 315 6.38 -25.56 -10.42
CA TYR A 315 5.27 -25.29 -9.48
C TYR A 315 3.94 -25.00 -10.19
N GLY A 316 3.85 -25.22 -11.51
CA GLY A 316 2.59 -25.23 -12.23
C GLY A 316 2.12 -23.84 -12.70
N ILE A 317 3.05 -22.95 -13.08
CA ILE A 317 2.70 -21.62 -13.59
C ILE A 317 1.88 -21.66 -14.89
N VAL A 318 2.12 -22.68 -15.73
CA VAL A 318 1.41 -22.86 -17.01
C VAL A 318 -0.06 -23.19 -16.75
N GLU A 319 -0.33 -24.03 -15.77
CA GLU A 319 -1.68 -24.40 -15.34
C GLU A 319 -2.41 -23.19 -14.77
N ARG A 320 -1.74 -22.33 -14.00
CA ARG A 320 -2.37 -21.09 -13.50
C ARG A 320 -2.68 -20.09 -14.60
N ALA A 321 -1.74 -19.91 -15.53
CA ALA A 321 -1.95 -19.07 -16.71
C ALA A 321 -3.10 -19.62 -17.57
N PHE A 322 -3.16 -20.94 -17.73
CA PHE A 322 -4.24 -21.62 -18.44
C PHE A 322 -5.58 -21.38 -17.71
N ASP A 323 -5.69 -21.76 -16.44
CA ASP A 323 -6.90 -21.56 -15.63
C ASP A 323 -7.42 -20.13 -15.69
N LEU A 324 -6.54 -19.12 -15.70
CA LEU A 324 -6.90 -17.71 -15.83
C LEU A 324 -7.68 -17.41 -17.13
N PHE A 325 -7.23 -17.93 -18.28
CA PHE A 325 -7.90 -17.73 -19.57
C PHE A 325 -9.16 -18.58 -19.74
N PHE A 326 -9.30 -19.66 -18.97
CA PHE A 326 -10.39 -20.62 -19.10
C PHE A 326 -11.43 -20.54 -17.96
N HIS A 327 -11.20 -19.69 -16.96
CA HIS A 327 -12.09 -19.57 -15.81
C HIS A 327 -13.51 -19.14 -16.24
N GLY A 328 -14.47 -20.07 -16.11
CA GLY A 328 -15.88 -19.83 -16.44
C GLY A 328 -16.35 -20.35 -17.80
N CYS A 329 -15.50 -21.04 -18.57
CA CYS A 329 -15.94 -21.75 -19.77
C CYS A 329 -16.65 -23.07 -19.40
N ALA A 330 -17.98 -23.08 -19.48
CA ALA A 330 -18.80 -24.27 -19.22
C ALA A 330 -18.43 -25.48 -20.11
N GLU A 331 -17.90 -25.22 -21.31
CA GLU A 331 -17.48 -26.22 -22.29
C GLU A 331 -16.35 -27.14 -21.78
N ILE A 332 -15.48 -26.65 -20.89
CA ILE A 332 -14.36 -27.43 -20.32
C ILE A 332 -14.83 -28.30 -19.14
N HIS A 333 -15.86 -27.87 -18.42
CA HIS A 333 -16.41 -28.64 -17.29
C HIS A 333 -17.46 -29.67 -17.72
N GLN A 334 -17.99 -29.60 -18.96
CA GLN A 334 -19.01 -30.51 -19.47
C GLN A 334 -18.48 -31.55 -20.48
N GLY A 335 -17.28 -31.39 -21.04
CA GLY A 335 -16.66 -32.37 -21.94
C GLY A 335 -15.90 -33.47 -21.19
N GLN A 336 -16.39 -34.72 -21.26
CA GLN A 336 -15.66 -35.90 -20.77
C GLN A 336 -14.55 -36.40 -21.73
N GLY A 337 -14.13 -35.59 -22.71
CA GLY A 337 -13.07 -35.93 -23.67
C GLY A 337 -11.93 -34.91 -23.65
N GLU A 338 -10.69 -35.38 -23.90
CA GLU A 338 -9.54 -34.50 -24.11
C GLU A 338 -9.81 -33.56 -25.30
N LEU A 339 -9.91 -32.26 -25.02
CA LEU A 339 -10.07 -31.23 -26.06
C LEU A 339 -8.84 -31.19 -26.95
N SER A 340 -9.04 -31.01 -28.27
CA SER A 340 -7.92 -30.84 -29.19
C SER A 340 -7.25 -29.48 -28.99
N ILE A 341 -5.99 -29.33 -29.44
CA ILE A 341 -5.26 -28.06 -29.39
C ILE A 341 -6.03 -26.96 -30.12
N ASP A 342 -6.66 -27.27 -31.26
CA ASP A 342 -7.42 -26.30 -32.06
C ASP A 342 -8.67 -25.79 -31.32
N ASP A 343 -9.38 -26.68 -30.62
CA ASP A 343 -10.53 -26.31 -29.79
C ASP A 343 -10.10 -25.38 -28.64
N LEU A 344 -8.97 -25.70 -27.99
CA LEU A 344 -8.41 -24.87 -26.92
C LEU A 344 -7.98 -23.49 -27.45
N VAL A 345 -7.36 -23.41 -28.63
CA VAL A 345 -6.97 -22.13 -29.26
C VAL A 345 -8.18 -21.26 -29.55
N ILE A 346 -9.28 -21.82 -30.04
CA ILE A 346 -10.52 -21.08 -30.29
C ILE A 346 -11.08 -20.51 -28.99
N ILE A 347 -11.09 -21.30 -27.91
CA ILE A 347 -11.61 -20.86 -26.61
C ILE A 347 -10.73 -19.76 -26.00
N VAL A 348 -9.39 -19.89 -26.03
CA VAL A 348 -8.46 -18.83 -25.58
C VAL A 348 -8.69 -17.54 -26.36
N ARG A 349 -8.83 -17.62 -27.70
CA ARG A 349 -9.09 -16.44 -28.53
C ARG A 349 -10.44 -15.79 -28.22
N LYS A 350 -11.46 -16.56 -27.84
CA LYS A 350 -12.75 -16.00 -27.38
C LYS A 350 -12.66 -15.36 -26.01
N SER A 351 -11.92 -15.94 -25.07
CA SER A 351 -11.78 -15.39 -23.71
C SER A 351 -10.83 -14.20 -23.66
N TYR A 352 -9.92 -14.09 -24.63
CA TYR A 352 -9.00 -12.99 -24.84
C TYR A 352 -9.69 -11.63 -25.03
N ASP A 353 -10.86 -11.59 -25.68
CA ASP A 353 -11.64 -10.36 -25.90
C ASP A 353 -12.37 -9.89 -24.62
N SER A 354 -12.30 -10.65 -23.53
CA SER A 354 -12.87 -10.26 -22.25
C SER A 354 -12.05 -9.14 -21.60
N SER A 355 -12.70 -8.01 -21.33
CA SER A 355 -12.10 -6.84 -20.67
C SER A 355 -11.48 -7.14 -19.30
N ALA A 356 -11.88 -8.26 -18.66
CA ALA A 356 -11.42 -8.71 -17.36
C ALA A 356 -9.93 -9.05 -17.29
N LEU A 357 -9.36 -9.57 -18.39
CA LEU A 357 -8.00 -10.14 -18.43
C LEU A 357 -6.96 -9.20 -19.03
N LEU A 358 -7.39 -8.04 -19.57
CA LEU A 358 -6.53 -7.07 -20.25
C LEU A 358 -5.32 -6.65 -19.40
N CYS A 359 -5.50 -6.51 -18.08
CA CYS A 359 -4.43 -6.03 -17.20
C CYS A 359 -3.35 -7.07 -16.87
N VAL A 360 -3.64 -8.36 -16.98
CA VAL A 360 -2.69 -9.45 -16.64
C VAL A 360 -2.01 -10.01 -17.89
N ARG A 361 -2.68 -9.89 -19.03
CA ARG A 361 -2.33 -10.57 -20.27
C ARG A 361 -0.87 -10.37 -20.71
N SER A 362 -0.37 -9.14 -20.70
CA SER A 362 1.02 -8.86 -21.09
C SER A 362 2.02 -9.65 -20.24
N TYR A 363 1.78 -9.73 -18.93
CA TYR A 363 2.65 -10.44 -18.00
C TYR A 363 2.62 -11.96 -18.21
N VAL A 364 1.47 -12.52 -18.59
CA VAL A 364 1.39 -13.95 -18.93
C VAL A 364 2.26 -14.26 -20.15
N TRP A 365 2.23 -13.41 -21.17
CA TRP A 365 3.08 -13.57 -22.34
C TRP A 365 4.55 -13.36 -22.04
N ASP A 366 4.89 -12.40 -21.18
CA ASP A 366 6.28 -12.21 -20.73
C ASP A 366 6.81 -13.45 -20.01
N ILE A 367 5.99 -14.06 -19.15
CA ILE A 367 6.31 -15.34 -18.47
C ILE A 367 6.53 -16.44 -19.49
N LEU A 368 5.59 -16.63 -20.42
CA LEU A 368 5.67 -17.69 -21.42
C LEU A 368 6.86 -17.49 -22.35
N GLY A 369 7.12 -16.26 -22.79
CA GLY A 369 8.30 -15.89 -23.57
C GLY A 369 9.59 -16.25 -22.84
N ALA A 370 9.71 -15.91 -21.55
CA ALA A 370 10.86 -16.29 -20.73
C ALA A 370 11.01 -17.81 -20.61
N LEU A 371 9.90 -18.55 -20.42
CA LEU A 371 9.92 -20.01 -20.38
C LEU A 371 10.32 -20.64 -21.73
N THR A 372 9.93 -20.03 -22.86
CA THR A 372 10.36 -20.46 -24.19
C THR A 372 11.83 -20.24 -24.47
N ALA A 373 12.48 -19.27 -23.81
CA ALA A 373 13.94 -19.15 -23.89
C ALA A 373 14.65 -20.32 -23.19
N CYS A 374 14.02 -20.94 -22.18
CA CYS A 374 14.55 -22.08 -21.42
C CYS A 374 14.12 -23.47 -21.98
N PHE A 375 13.60 -23.53 -23.21
CA PHE A 375 12.87 -24.69 -23.74
C PHE A 375 13.65 -26.01 -23.86
N SER A 376 14.99 -25.99 -23.75
CA SER A 376 15.82 -27.20 -23.87
C SER A 376 15.58 -28.24 -22.76
N GLU A 377 14.88 -27.88 -21.68
CA GLU A 377 14.72 -28.74 -20.49
C GLU A 377 13.26 -29.12 -20.14
N ILE A 378 12.27 -28.71 -20.93
CA ILE A 378 10.85 -28.91 -20.59
C ILE A 378 10.39 -30.32 -21.00
N ARG A 379 10.28 -31.25 -20.04
CA ARG A 379 9.56 -32.52 -20.20
C ARG A 379 8.31 -32.54 -19.31
N GLY A 380 7.14 -32.50 -19.94
CA GLY A 380 5.84 -32.76 -19.30
C GLY A 380 5.02 -31.52 -18.98
N ASP A 381 4.41 -30.90 -20.01
CA ASP A 381 2.98 -30.57 -20.10
C ASP A 381 2.74 -29.88 -21.48
N GLU A 382 3.09 -30.60 -22.56
CA GLU A 382 3.29 -29.96 -23.88
C GLU A 382 2.02 -29.35 -24.48
N SER A 383 0.83 -29.90 -24.23
CA SER A 383 -0.40 -29.48 -24.92
C SER A 383 -0.90 -28.10 -24.47
N LYS A 384 -0.94 -27.83 -23.16
CA LYS A 384 -1.35 -26.53 -22.61
C LYS A 384 -0.33 -25.43 -22.93
N LEU A 385 0.95 -25.74 -22.77
CA LEU A 385 2.03 -24.81 -23.11
C LEU A 385 2.04 -24.49 -24.61
N LYS A 386 1.91 -25.50 -25.49
CA LYS A 386 1.79 -25.30 -26.94
C LYS A 386 0.54 -24.48 -27.29
N THR A 387 -0.60 -24.76 -26.66
CA THR A 387 -1.83 -23.98 -26.87
C THR A 387 -1.62 -22.51 -26.54
N LEU A 388 -1.04 -22.21 -25.37
CA LEU A 388 -0.78 -20.83 -24.96
C LEU A 388 0.22 -20.14 -25.89
N ILE A 389 1.29 -20.82 -26.32
CA ILE A 389 2.27 -20.29 -27.29
C ILE A 389 1.64 -20.03 -28.66
N ILE A 390 0.70 -20.86 -29.12
CA ILE A 390 -0.01 -20.62 -30.40
C ILE A 390 -0.95 -19.40 -30.31
N CYS A 391 -1.40 -19.06 -29.09
CA CYS A 391 -2.32 -17.95 -28.84
C CYS A 391 -1.64 -16.62 -28.49
N SER A 392 -0.33 -16.64 -28.19
CA SER A 392 0.50 -15.43 -27.98
C SER A 392 0.77 -14.75 -29.32
#